data_AF-A0A2E6JJ96-F1
#
_entry.id   AF-A0A2E6JJ96-F1
#
_cell.length_a   1.000
_cell.length_b   1.000
_cell.length_c   1.000
_cell.angle_alpha   90.00
_cell.angle_beta   90.00
_cell.angle_gamma   90.00
#
_symmetry.space_group_name_H-M   'P 1'
#
loop_
_entity.id
_entity.type
_entity.pdbx_description
1 polymer ?
#
loop_
_entity_poly.entity_id
_entity_poly.type
_entity_poly.pdbx_seq_one_letter_code
_entity_poly.pdbx_strand_id
1 'polypeptide(L)'
;MGELLKVSGLDVQRGRKEVLKGFDLEILPGELVIISGENGSGKSTLIEAVAGIIPPQSGSIHVHGDLVADGHGRRSRPEHLFGLCLQADGFTGDEILSQRLQDVARLYGKTFETQDLLNEWNIGHRSNDLLTTLSKGQKRKVAFLSSIVPAIIQDKSTLILLDEPDAGLDAMSVEKLADTLANLRASNHGILMATHHPDLLKRADRIIDVDGGIQTQKVEGGVSIKSEASNSSYPFVGTRLDFRTMASLSQNGISGLLVMGALLALLQIESWPNSLLHAAVLAPSLACGLSGDAVYAKLRESRSNDWWYAMKALPPNGLFITILLGLIYSCLSSFIFVQDFSIVLILSGTLFCAVCAFSMLVLSMISRRLARPQALSLRLLTPFFILPWALMVGRLTT
;
A
#
# COMPACT_ATOMS: atom_id res chain seq x y z
N MET A 1 -15.22 13.21 -25.36
CA MET A 1 -15.19 12.04 -24.46
C MET A 1 -13.76 11.86 -24.03
N GLY A 2 -13.50 11.87 -22.73
CA GLY A 2 -12.12 11.73 -22.24
C GLY A 2 -11.72 10.27 -22.24
N GLU A 3 -10.53 9.99 -22.76
CA GLU A 3 -9.85 8.70 -22.64
C GLU A 3 -9.67 8.39 -21.14
N LEU A 4 -9.94 7.16 -20.70
CA LEU A 4 -9.72 6.77 -19.30
C LEU A 4 -8.25 6.45 -19.05
N LEU A 5 -7.57 5.92 -20.05
CA LEU A 5 -6.14 5.68 -20.05
C LEU A 5 -5.55 6.16 -21.37
N LYS A 6 -4.46 6.93 -21.28
CA LYS A 6 -3.59 7.26 -22.41
C LYS A 6 -2.14 6.96 -22.05
N VAL A 7 -1.53 6.06 -22.79
CA VAL A 7 -0.11 5.70 -22.71
C VAL A 7 0.51 6.09 -24.05
N SER A 8 1.58 6.87 -24.01
CA SER A 8 2.24 7.34 -25.23
C SER A 8 3.75 7.14 -25.17
N GLY A 9 4.31 6.41 -26.14
CA GLY A 9 5.73 6.15 -26.32
C GLY A 9 6.41 5.53 -25.09
N LEU A 10 5.72 4.59 -24.43
CA LEU A 10 6.12 4.09 -23.12
C LEU A 10 7.31 3.13 -23.20
N ASP A 11 8.41 3.51 -22.57
CA ASP A 11 9.57 2.66 -22.34
C ASP A 11 9.63 2.26 -20.86
N VAL A 12 9.70 0.96 -20.56
CA VAL A 12 9.79 0.46 -19.18
C VAL A 12 10.90 -0.57 -19.04
N GLN A 13 11.73 -0.39 -18.02
CA GLN A 13 12.81 -1.30 -17.68
C GLN A 13 12.58 -1.93 -16.31
N ARG A 14 12.91 -3.23 -16.19
CA ARG A 14 13.04 -3.92 -14.89
C ARG A 14 14.50 -4.31 -14.67
N GLY A 15 15.14 -3.65 -13.71
CA GLY A 15 16.57 -3.86 -13.46
C GLY A 15 17.39 -3.38 -14.65
N ARG A 16 17.97 -4.32 -15.42
CA ARG A 16 18.74 -4.03 -16.64
C ARG A 16 18.01 -4.44 -17.93
N LYS A 17 16.84 -5.09 -17.82
CA LYS A 17 16.10 -5.58 -18.98
C LYS A 17 15.07 -4.54 -19.41
N GLU A 18 15.11 -4.16 -20.69
CA GLU A 18 14.03 -3.44 -21.37
C GLU A 18 12.85 -4.40 -21.57
N VAL A 19 11.68 -4.03 -21.06
CA VAL A 19 10.47 -4.87 -21.08
C VAL A 19 9.42 -4.31 -22.03
N LEU A 20 9.23 -2.99 -22.02
CA LEU A 20 8.34 -2.28 -22.95
C LEU A 20 9.14 -1.22 -23.68
N LYS A 21 8.85 -1.02 -24.96
CA LYS A 21 9.55 -0.06 -25.83
C LYS A 21 8.58 0.62 -26.78
N GLY A 22 8.50 1.95 -26.71
CA GLY A 22 7.64 2.77 -27.56
C GLY A 22 6.18 2.35 -27.53
N PHE A 23 5.69 1.84 -26.40
CA PHE A 23 4.36 1.23 -26.34
C PHE A 23 3.28 2.31 -26.21
N ASP A 24 2.28 2.25 -27.09
CA ASP A 24 1.12 3.15 -27.11
C ASP A 24 -0.14 2.37 -26.77
N LEU A 25 -0.97 2.92 -25.88
CA LEU A 25 -2.24 2.33 -25.50
C LEU A 25 -3.24 3.40 -25.11
N GLU A 26 -4.46 3.24 -25.60
CA GLU A 26 -5.60 4.05 -25.21
C GLU A 26 -6.75 3.13 -24.79
N ILE A 27 -7.44 3.50 -23.72
CA ILE A 27 -8.64 2.83 -23.24
C ILE A 27 -9.76 3.84 -23.07
N LEU A 28 -10.87 3.54 -23.72
CA LEU A 28 -12.08 4.33 -23.69
C LEU A 28 -13.04 3.80 -22.60
N PRO A 29 -13.99 4.65 -22.14
CA PRO A 29 -15.11 4.18 -21.35
C PRO A 29 -15.89 3.07 -22.07
N GLY A 30 -16.31 2.04 -21.34
CA GLY A 30 -17.09 0.94 -21.91
C GLY A 30 -16.29 -0.03 -22.77
N GLU A 31 -14.96 -0.06 -22.63
CA GLU A 31 -14.07 -0.92 -23.39
C GLU A 31 -13.38 -1.96 -22.49
N LEU A 32 -13.38 -3.23 -22.91
CA LEU A 32 -12.57 -4.30 -22.33
C LEU A 32 -11.38 -4.58 -23.24
N VAL A 33 -10.20 -4.10 -22.82
CA VAL A 33 -8.93 -4.37 -23.49
C VAL A 33 -8.19 -5.48 -22.76
N ILE A 34 -7.88 -6.57 -23.47
CA ILE A 34 -7.06 -7.66 -22.94
C ILE A 34 -5.65 -7.62 -23.51
N ILE A 35 -4.66 -7.67 -22.62
CA ILE A 35 -3.26 -7.84 -22.96
C ILE A 35 -2.96 -9.35 -22.98
N SER A 36 -2.58 -9.86 -24.15
CA SER A 36 -2.09 -11.23 -24.35
C SER A 36 -0.58 -11.22 -24.58
N GLY A 37 0.04 -12.40 -24.57
CA GLY A 37 1.48 -12.59 -24.81
C GLY A 37 2.11 -13.47 -23.74
N GLU A 38 3.16 -14.22 -24.06
CA GLU A 38 3.72 -15.29 -23.21
C GLU A 38 4.05 -14.87 -21.76
N ASN A 39 4.26 -15.85 -20.88
CA ASN A 39 4.71 -15.57 -19.52
C ASN A 39 6.06 -14.85 -19.54
N GLY A 40 6.11 -13.66 -18.94
CA GLY A 40 7.31 -12.81 -18.93
C GLY A 40 7.44 -11.85 -20.13
N SER A 41 6.42 -11.77 -21.01
CA SER A 41 6.36 -10.79 -22.11
C SER A 41 6.33 -9.33 -21.62
N GLY A 42 5.67 -9.06 -20.49
CA GLY A 42 5.61 -7.72 -19.92
C GLY A 42 4.22 -7.25 -19.47
N LYS A 43 3.17 -8.08 -19.58
CA LYS A 43 1.78 -7.75 -19.21
C LYS A 43 1.65 -7.10 -17.82
N SER A 44 2.16 -7.76 -16.78
CA SER A 44 2.16 -7.23 -15.41
C SER A 44 3.03 -5.97 -15.28
N THR A 45 4.08 -5.83 -16.11
CA THR A 45 4.90 -4.61 -16.13
C THR A 45 4.14 -3.42 -16.70
N LEU A 46 3.31 -3.63 -17.74
CA LEU A 46 2.44 -2.60 -18.28
C LEU A 46 1.39 -2.16 -17.24
N ILE A 47 0.71 -3.11 -16.60
CA ILE A 47 -0.27 -2.81 -15.55
C ILE A 47 0.38 -2.05 -14.39
N GLU A 48 1.55 -2.49 -13.93
CA GLU A 48 2.28 -1.82 -12.85
C GLU A 48 2.80 -0.43 -13.24
N ALA A 49 3.18 -0.23 -14.50
CA ALA A 49 3.57 1.09 -15.01
C ALA A 49 2.37 2.03 -15.04
N VAL A 50 1.24 1.57 -15.59
CA VAL A 50 -0.03 2.33 -15.63
C VAL A 50 -0.51 2.69 -14.22
N ALA A 51 -0.39 1.76 -13.27
CA ALA A 51 -0.70 1.99 -11.86
C ALA A 51 0.30 2.94 -11.15
N GLY A 52 1.38 3.34 -11.82
CA GLY A 52 2.42 4.22 -11.28
C GLY A 52 3.37 3.55 -10.29
N ILE A 53 3.34 2.21 -10.19
CA ILE A 53 4.23 1.41 -9.32
C ILE A 53 5.64 1.39 -9.91
N ILE A 54 5.75 1.14 -11.22
CA ILE A 54 7.02 1.16 -11.95
C ILE A 54 7.10 2.46 -12.75
N PRO A 55 8.17 3.27 -12.58
CA PRO A 55 8.32 4.46 -13.39
C PRO A 55 8.71 4.13 -14.82
N PRO A 56 8.17 4.87 -15.80
CA PRO A 56 8.68 4.83 -17.16
C PRO A 56 10.06 5.47 -17.27
N GLN A 57 10.84 5.01 -18.26
CA GLN A 57 12.09 5.64 -18.70
C GLN A 57 11.80 6.78 -19.69
N SER A 58 10.84 6.56 -20.60
CA SER A 58 10.38 7.49 -21.61
C SER A 58 8.86 7.41 -21.75
N GLY A 59 8.28 8.39 -22.42
CA GLY A 59 6.84 8.45 -22.65
C GLY A 59 6.06 9.00 -21.47
N SER A 60 4.73 8.91 -21.55
CA SER A 60 3.82 9.45 -20.54
C SER A 60 2.60 8.57 -20.34
N ILE A 61 2.06 8.61 -19.12
CA ILE A 61 0.87 7.87 -18.70
C ILE A 61 -0.12 8.87 -18.11
N HIS A 62 -1.31 8.94 -18.70
CA HIS A 62 -2.42 9.74 -18.21
C HIS A 62 -3.59 8.82 -17.85
N VAL A 63 -4.17 9.01 -16.67
CA VAL A 63 -5.34 8.28 -16.19
C VAL A 63 -6.41 9.29 -15.84
N HIS A 64 -7.61 9.13 -16.40
CA HIS A 64 -8.71 10.09 -16.29
C HIS A 64 -8.32 11.53 -16.72
N GLY A 65 -7.34 11.65 -17.64
CA GLY A 65 -6.78 12.93 -18.09
C GLY A 65 -5.61 13.46 -17.25
N ASP A 66 -5.38 12.92 -16.06
CA ASP A 66 -4.30 13.36 -15.17
C ASP A 66 -2.99 12.61 -15.43
N LEU A 67 -1.88 13.35 -15.45
CA LEU A 67 -0.54 12.78 -15.61
C LEU A 67 -0.16 11.92 -14.38
N VAL A 68 -0.13 10.60 -14.55
CA VAL A 68 0.29 9.66 -13.50
C VAL A 68 1.81 9.62 -13.37
N ALA A 69 2.50 9.46 -14.49
CA ALA A 69 3.96 9.38 -14.57
C ALA A 69 4.47 9.70 -15.99
N ASP A 70 5.70 10.20 -16.10
CA ASP A 70 6.42 10.31 -17.36
C ASP A 70 7.94 10.05 -17.24
N GLY A 71 8.61 9.96 -18.39
CA GLY A 71 10.06 9.80 -18.47
C GLY A 71 10.88 10.98 -17.97
N HIS A 72 10.26 12.15 -17.77
CA HIS A 72 10.91 13.30 -17.12
C HIS A 72 10.87 13.22 -15.58
N GLY A 73 10.30 12.14 -15.03
CA GLY A 73 10.21 11.91 -13.60
C GLY A 73 9.05 12.65 -12.92
N ARG A 74 8.17 13.34 -13.67
CA ARG A 74 6.96 13.94 -13.14
C ARG A 74 6.00 12.83 -12.73
N ARG A 75 5.37 12.99 -11.57
CA ARG A 75 4.33 12.09 -11.06
C ARG A 75 3.27 12.92 -10.35
N SER A 76 2.02 12.88 -10.82
CA SER A 76 0.89 13.49 -10.10
C SER A 76 0.07 12.42 -9.40
N ARG A 77 -0.84 12.81 -8.51
CA ARG A 77 -1.92 11.93 -8.03
C ARG A 77 -3.13 12.19 -8.93
N PRO A 78 -3.67 11.20 -9.66
CA PRO A 78 -4.93 11.40 -10.36
C PRO A 78 -6.00 11.71 -9.32
N GLU A 79 -6.85 12.67 -9.63
CA GLU A 79 -7.96 13.07 -8.75
C GLU A 79 -8.97 11.93 -8.61
N HIS A 80 -9.10 11.12 -9.66
CA HIS A 80 -9.97 9.94 -9.71
C HIS A 80 -9.11 8.68 -9.63
N LEU A 81 -9.27 7.93 -8.55
CA LEU A 81 -8.55 6.68 -8.38
C LEU A 81 -9.23 5.57 -9.22
N PHE A 82 -8.39 4.68 -9.73
CA PHE A 82 -8.76 3.52 -10.56
C PHE A 82 -8.90 2.26 -9.70
N GLY A 83 -9.50 1.21 -10.26
CA GLY A 83 -9.51 -0.14 -9.71
C GLY A 83 -8.21 -0.89 -9.98
N LEU A 84 -7.65 -1.62 -9.00
CA LEU A 84 -6.42 -2.39 -9.19
C LEU A 84 -6.49 -3.77 -8.55
N CYS A 85 -6.27 -4.81 -9.37
CA CYS A 85 -5.98 -6.17 -8.95
C CYS A 85 -4.56 -6.53 -9.42
N LEU A 86 -3.65 -6.78 -8.47
CA LEU A 86 -2.27 -7.19 -8.76
C LEU A 86 -2.17 -8.72 -8.85
N GLN A 87 -1.16 -9.23 -9.56
CA GLN A 87 -0.90 -10.67 -9.60
C GLN A 87 -0.68 -11.29 -8.22
N ALA A 88 -0.12 -10.53 -7.27
CA ALA A 88 0.15 -10.94 -5.89
C ALA A 88 -0.96 -10.52 -4.89
N ASP A 89 -2.19 -10.29 -5.35
CA ASP A 89 -3.37 -9.89 -4.58
C ASP A 89 -3.36 -8.46 -3.97
N GLY A 90 -2.22 -7.98 -3.45
CA GLY A 90 -2.06 -6.57 -3.02
C GLY A 90 -2.63 -6.24 -1.63
N PHE A 91 -2.69 -7.21 -0.72
CA PHE A 91 -3.13 -7.03 0.67
C PHE A 91 -2.31 -7.88 1.65
N THR A 92 -2.30 -7.50 2.92
CA THR A 92 -1.66 -8.27 4.00
C THR A 92 -2.61 -9.36 4.49
N GLY A 93 -2.07 -10.51 4.92
CA GLY A 93 -2.89 -11.61 5.42
C GLY A 93 -3.69 -11.29 6.69
N ASP A 94 -3.25 -10.28 7.45
CA ASP A 94 -3.86 -9.82 8.70
C ASP A 94 -5.09 -8.92 8.50
N GLU A 95 -5.38 -8.52 7.26
CA GLU A 95 -6.58 -7.77 6.92
C GLU A 95 -7.83 -8.67 7.03
N ILE A 96 -8.97 -8.08 7.38
CA ILE A 96 -10.27 -8.78 7.34
C ILE A 96 -10.92 -8.54 5.99
N LEU A 97 -11.57 -9.55 5.45
CA LEU A 97 -12.22 -9.51 4.13
C LEU A 97 -13.15 -8.30 3.93
N SER A 98 -14.20 -8.17 4.75
CA SER A 98 -15.15 -7.06 4.68
C SER A 98 -14.47 -5.71 4.87
N GLN A 99 -13.52 -5.64 5.80
CA GLN A 99 -12.79 -4.41 6.08
C GLN A 99 -11.90 -3.99 4.93
N ARG A 100 -11.30 -4.93 4.18
CA ARG A 100 -10.54 -4.60 2.98
C ARG A 100 -11.40 -3.85 1.98
N LEU A 101 -12.57 -4.37 1.66
CA LEU A 101 -13.51 -3.73 0.73
C LEU A 101 -14.01 -2.38 1.25
N GLN A 102 -14.30 -2.28 2.55
CA GLN A 102 -14.65 -1.01 3.18
C GLN A 102 -13.50 -0.01 3.17
N ASP A 103 -12.26 -0.45 3.35
CA ASP A 103 -11.08 0.41 3.36
C ASP A 103 -10.79 0.91 1.94
N VAL A 104 -11.01 0.08 0.92
CA VAL A 104 -11.05 0.53 -0.48
C VAL A 104 -12.12 1.60 -0.65
N ALA A 105 -13.36 1.37 -0.25
CA ALA A 105 -14.42 2.39 -0.41
C ALA A 105 -14.13 3.67 0.37
N ARG A 106 -13.56 3.52 1.58
CA ARG A 106 -13.07 4.64 2.37
C ARG A 106 -12.05 5.40 1.58
N LEU A 107 -11.15 4.79 0.79
CA LEU A 107 -10.21 5.51 -0.09
C LEU A 107 -10.86 6.48 -1.09
N TYR A 108 -12.18 6.47 -1.22
CA TYR A 108 -12.99 7.39 -2.03
C TYR A 108 -13.91 8.30 -1.20
N GLY A 109 -13.72 8.35 0.12
CA GLY A 109 -14.56 9.12 1.04
C GLY A 109 -15.97 8.55 1.20
N LYS A 110 -16.21 7.30 0.76
CA LYS A 110 -17.52 6.65 0.76
C LYS A 110 -17.56 5.46 1.72
N THR A 111 -18.76 5.11 2.15
CA THR A 111 -19.07 3.84 2.81
C THR A 111 -19.63 2.87 1.79
N PHE A 112 -19.37 1.58 1.98
CA PHE A 112 -19.83 0.55 1.06
C PHE A 112 -20.34 -0.65 1.84
N GLU A 113 -21.54 -1.10 1.49
CA GLU A 113 -22.13 -2.32 2.03
C GLU A 113 -21.55 -3.53 1.31
N THR A 114 -20.70 -4.28 2.02
CA THR A 114 -19.93 -5.36 1.40
C THR A 114 -20.71 -6.66 1.26
N GLN A 115 -21.77 -6.85 2.06
CA GLN A 115 -22.37 -8.17 2.23
C GLN A 115 -23.03 -8.69 0.95
N ASP A 116 -23.75 -7.84 0.22
CA ASP A 116 -24.42 -8.23 -1.02
C ASP A 116 -23.43 -8.67 -2.09
N LEU A 117 -22.38 -7.86 -2.32
CA LEU A 117 -21.31 -8.19 -3.26
C LEU A 117 -20.61 -9.51 -2.89
N LEU A 118 -20.42 -9.77 -1.60
CA LEU A 118 -19.79 -11.01 -1.13
C LEU A 118 -20.72 -12.23 -1.24
N ASN A 119 -22.02 -12.04 -1.03
CA ASN A 119 -23.03 -13.08 -1.20
C ASN A 119 -23.12 -13.49 -2.69
N GLU A 120 -23.09 -12.52 -3.61
CA GLU A 120 -23.06 -12.78 -5.05
C GLU A 120 -21.86 -13.63 -5.50
N TRP A 121 -20.74 -13.56 -4.78
CA TRP A 121 -19.52 -14.30 -5.06
C TRP A 121 -19.34 -15.57 -4.22
N ASN A 122 -20.39 -15.96 -3.48
CA ASN A 122 -20.44 -17.12 -2.58
C ASN A 122 -19.34 -17.10 -1.49
N ILE A 123 -18.96 -15.92 -1.02
CA ILE A 123 -17.94 -15.72 0.04
C ILE A 123 -18.44 -14.85 1.21
N GLY A 124 -19.72 -14.48 1.22
CA GLY A 124 -20.34 -13.66 2.26
C GLY A 124 -20.28 -14.25 3.67
N HIS A 125 -20.30 -15.59 3.81
CA HIS A 125 -20.17 -16.26 5.10
C HIS A 125 -18.77 -16.13 5.73
N ARG A 126 -17.77 -15.71 4.95
CA ARG A 126 -16.38 -15.49 5.39
C ARG A 126 -16.02 -14.01 5.51
N SER A 127 -17.02 -13.12 5.53
CA SER A 127 -16.81 -11.67 5.49
C SER A 127 -15.97 -11.13 6.66
N ASN A 128 -15.95 -11.84 7.80
CA ASN A 128 -15.19 -11.45 8.99
C ASN A 128 -13.88 -12.24 9.18
N ASP A 129 -13.54 -13.13 8.24
CA ASP A 129 -12.32 -13.92 8.32
C ASP A 129 -11.08 -13.09 7.96
N LEU A 130 -9.94 -13.49 8.52
CA LEU A 130 -8.63 -12.98 8.11
C LEU A 130 -8.29 -13.50 6.71
N LEU A 131 -7.70 -12.63 5.89
CA LEU A 131 -7.31 -12.99 4.52
C LEU A 131 -6.32 -14.16 4.50
N THR A 132 -5.45 -14.33 5.51
CA THR A 132 -4.56 -15.50 5.65
C THR A 132 -5.30 -16.84 5.59
N THR A 133 -6.51 -16.92 6.16
CA THR A 133 -7.31 -18.14 6.27
C THR A 133 -8.10 -18.47 4.99
N LEU A 134 -8.07 -17.60 3.99
CA LEU A 134 -8.73 -17.80 2.71
C LEU A 134 -7.89 -18.71 1.80
N SER A 135 -8.57 -19.54 1.01
CA SER A 135 -7.90 -20.30 -0.07
C SER A 135 -7.35 -19.34 -1.14
N LYS A 136 -6.42 -19.81 -1.98
CA LYS A 136 -5.84 -18.99 -3.06
C LYS A 136 -6.93 -18.42 -3.98
N GLY A 137 -7.92 -19.22 -4.37
CA GLY A 137 -9.04 -18.76 -5.20
C GLY A 137 -9.92 -17.74 -4.47
N GLN A 138 -10.16 -17.90 -3.17
CA GLN A 138 -10.92 -16.92 -2.38
C GLN A 138 -10.16 -15.60 -2.22
N LYS A 139 -8.84 -15.63 -1.99
CA LYS A 139 -7.98 -14.44 -2.00
C LYS A 139 -8.05 -13.71 -3.34
N ARG A 140 -8.01 -14.46 -4.45
CA ARG A 140 -8.17 -13.91 -5.80
C ARG A 140 -9.51 -13.23 -6.00
N LYS A 141 -10.61 -13.84 -5.53
CA LYS A 141 -11.95 -13.19 -5.52
C LYS A 141 -11.89 -11.86 -4.77
N VAL A 142 -11.31 -11.82 -3.58
CA VAL A 142 -11.20 -10.58 -2.78
C VAL A 142 -10.37 -9.52 -3.50
N ALA A 143 -9.26 -9.89 -4.14
CA ALA A 143 -8.43 -8.96 -4.93
C ALA A 143 -9.23 -8.37 -6.10
N PHE A 144 -9.97 -9.21 -6.84
CA PHE A 144 -10.85 -8.75 -7.90
C PHE A 144 -11.99 -7.85 -7.37
N LEU A 145 -12.69 -8.26 -6.31
CA LEU A 145 -13.76 -7.47 -5.71
C LEU A 145 -13.25 -6.10 -5.22
N SER A 146 -12.07 -6.07 -4.60
CA SER A 146 -11.41 -4.83 -4.18
C SER A 146 -11.13 -3.90 -5.36
N SER A 147 -10.85 -4.45 -6.55
CA SER A 147 -10.60 -3.65 -7.76
C SER A 147 -11.87 -3.07 -8.39
N ILE A 148 -13.04 -3.68 -8.19
CA ILE A 148 -14.30 -3.19 -8.79
C ILE A 148 -15.10 -2.27 -7.86
N VAL A 149 -14.83 -2.30 -6.54
CA VAL A 149 -15.45 -1.38 -5.57
C VAL A 149 -15.40 0.09 -6.03
N PRO A 150 -14.27 0.63 -6.53
CA PRO A 150 -14.21 2.00 -7.07
C PRO A 150 -15.25 2.29 -8.15
N ALA A 151 -15.49 1.34 -9.06
CA ALA A 151 -16.47 1.47 -10.13
C ALA A 151 -17.91 1.41 -9.61
N ILE A 152 -18.17 0.59 -8.57
CA ILE A 152 -19.51 0.46 -7.98
C ILE A 152 -19.89 1.71 -7.18
N ILE A 153 -18.94 2.29 -6.44
CA ILE A 153 -19.22 3.43 -5.55
C ILE A 153 -19.17 4.78 -6.26
N GLN A 154 -18.55 4.88 -7.43
CA GLN A 154 -18.46 6.14 -8.17
C GLN A 154 -19.52 6.24 -9.26
N ASP A 155 -20.11 7.43 -9.40
CA ASP A 155 -21.06 7.74 -10.46
C ASP A 155 -20.36 8.06 -11.81
N LYS A 156 -19.04 7.82 -11.90
CA LYS A 156 -18.19 8.19 -13.05
C LYS A 156 -17.54 6.94 -13.66
N SER A 157 -17.31 7.01 -14.97
CA SER A 157 -16.49 6.03 -15.68
C SER A 157 -15.12 5.89 -14.99
N THR A 158 -14.80 4.67 -14.61
CA THR A 158 -13.63 4.32 -13.79
C THR A 158 -12.77 3.36 -14.59
N LEU A 159 -11.44 3.55 -14.56
CA LEU A 159 -10.49 2.60 -15.12
C LEU A 159 -10.29 1.44 -14.15
N ILE A 160 -10.29 0.20 -14.64
CA ILE A 160 -10.05 -1.00 -13.82
C ILE A 160 -8.88 -1.77 -14.43
N LEU A 161 -7.81 -1.95 -13.65
CA LEU A 161 -6.60 -2.65 -14.03
C LEU A 161 -6.57 -4.02 -13.36
N LEU A 162 -6.52 -5.09 -14.16
CA LEU A 162 -6.64 -6.47 -13.68
C LEU A 162 -5.46 -7.32 -14.17
N ASP A 163 -4.64 -7.81 -13.24
CA ASP A 163 -3.52 -8.70 -13.54
C ASP A 163 -3.82 -10.13 -13.09
N GLU A 164 -4.15 -10.99 -14.07
CA GLU A 164 -4.57 -12.40 -13.88
C GLU A 164 -5.68 -12.56 -12.82
N PRO A 165 -6.81 -11.84 -12.92
CA PRO A 165 -7.90 -11.91 -11.95
C PRO A 165 -8.60 -13.29 -11.93
N ASP A 166 -8.42 -14.11 -12.97
CA ASP A 166 -8.96 -15.47 -13.10
C ASP A 166 -8.05 -16.55 -12.48
N ALA A 167 -6.81 -16.22 -12.11
CA ALA A 167 -5.83 -17.20 -11.67
C ALA A 167 -6.23 -17.92 -10.37
N GLY A 168 -6.51 -19.21 -10.48
CA GLY A 168 -6.89 -20.08 -9.36
C GLY A 168 -8.37 -20.03 -9.00
N LEU A 169 -9.20 -19.42 -9.86
CA LEU A 169 -10.67 -19.51 -9.76
C LEU A 169 -11.18 -20.83 -10.36
N ASP A 170 -12.28 -21.34 -9.80
CA ASP A 170 -13.05 -22.43 -10.41
C ASP A 170 -13.88 -21.93 -11.60
N ALA A 171 -14.37 -22.85 -12.44
CA ALA A 171 -15.08 -22.51 -13.67
C ALA A 171 -16.31 -21.61 -13.45
N MET A 172 -17.10 -21.85 -12.38
CA MET A 172 -18.28 -21.02 -12.08
C MET A 172 -17.84 -19.59 -11.68
N SER A 173 -16.75 -19.48 -10.94
CA SER A 173 -16.20 -18.17 -10.56
C SER A 173 -15.62 -17.41 -11.76
N VAL A 174 -15.04 -18.10 -12.76
CA VAL A 174 -14.59 -17.48 -14.02
C VAL A 174 -15.77 -16.99 -14.86
N GLU A 175 -16.86 -17.74 -14.90
CA GLU A 175 -18.10 -17.31 -15.57
C GLU A 175 -18.70 -16.06 -14.90
N LYS A 176 -18.82 -16.07 -13.56
CA LYS A 176 -19.27 -14.90 -12.79
C LYS A 176 -18.35 -13.69 -12.97
N LEU A 177 -17.03 -13.92 -13.09
CA LEU A 177 -16.07 -12.87 -13.45
C LEU A 177 -16.40 -12.28 -14.82
N ALA A 178 -16.58 -13.12 -15.83
CA ALA A 178 -16.92 -12.68 -17.19
C ALA A 178 -18.22 -11.86 -17.24
N ASP A 179 -19.25 -12.28 -16.49
CA ASP A 179 -20.51 -11.54 -16.39
C ASP A 179 -20.33 -10.20 -15.68
N THR A 180 -19.51 -10.16 -14.63
CA THR A 180 -19.20 -8.92 -13.91
C THR A 180 -18.45 -7.94 -14.80
N LEU A 181 -17.49 -8.41 -15.61
CA LEU A 181 -16.79 -7.57 -16.59
C LEU A 181 -17.76 -7.01 -17.64
N ALA A 182 -18.69 -7.83 -18.14
CA ALA A 182 -19.70 -7.40 -19.10
C ALA A 182 -20.62 -6.30 -18.51
N ASN A 183 -21.03 -6.43 -17.24
CA ASN A 183 -21.83 -5.44 -16.54
C ASN A 183 -21.09 -4.12 -16.30
N LEU A 184 -19.81 -4.19 -15.91
CA LEU A 184 -18.96 -3.01 -15.74
C LEU A 184 -18.76 -2.28 -17.07
N ARG A 185 -18.56 -3.02 -18.15
CA ARG A 185 -18.48 -2.48 -19.51
C ARG A 185 -19.78 -1.79 -19.92
N ALA A 186 -20.93 -2.44 -19.70
CA ALA A 186 -22.25 -1.86 -19.97
C ALA A 186 -22.53 -0.60 -19.14
N SER A 187 -21.93 -0.49 -17.96
CA SER A 187 -21.99 0.69 -17.09
C SER A 187 -20.94 1.76 -17.45
N ASN A 188 -20.32 1.64 -18.63
CA ASN A 188 -19.37 2.62 -19.19
C ASN A 188 -18.04 2.74 -18.41
N HIS A 189 -17.61 1.68 -17.70
CA HIS A 189 -16.27 1.59 -17.12
C HIS A 189 -15.28 1.01 -18.15
N GLY A 190 -14.02 1.42 -18.11
CA GLY A 190 -12.97 0.90 -18.98
C GLY A 190 -12.10 -0.10 -18.23
N ILE A 191 -11.72 -1.20 -18.88
CA ILE A 191 -11.03 -2.31 -18.24
C ILE A 191 -9.78 -2.65 -19.04
N LEU A 192 -8.63 -2.67 -18.37
CA LEU A 192 -7.39 -3.26 -18.86
C LEU A 192 -7.12 -4.55 -18.11
N MET A 193 -7.08 -5.67 -18.82
CA MET A 193 -6.91 -6.98 -18.20
C MET A 193 -5.75 -7.76 -18.83
N ALA A 194 -4.87 -8.32 -18.01
CA ALA A 194 -3.91 -9.34 -18.44
C ALA A 194 -4.47 -10.72 -18.09
N THR A 195 -4.67 -11.56 -19.11
CA THR A 195 -5.11 -12.95 -18.92
C THR A 195 -4.71 -13.82 -20.10
N HIS A 196 -4.70 -15.13 -19.88
CA HIS A 196 -4.56 -16.15 -20.90
C HIS A 196 -5.81 -17.00 -21.07
N HIS A 197 -6.87 -16.72 -20.31
CA HIS A 197 -8.06 -17.56 -20.30
C HIS A 197 -8.81 -17.45 -21.63
N PRO A 198 -8.97 -18.54 -22.40
CA PRO A 198 -9.56 -18.51 -23.74
C PRO A 198 -10.96 -17.90 -23.79
N ASP A 199 -11.78 -18.12 -22.76
CA ASP A 199 -13.17 -17.63 -22.74
C ASP A 199 -13.27 -16.14 -22.44
N LEU A 200 -12.29 -15.58 -21.74
CA LEU A 200 -12.21 -14.14 -21.47
C LEU A 200 -11.65 -13.41 -22.70
N LEU A 201 -10.67 -14.01 -23.39
CA LEU A 201 -10.15 -13.49 -24.66
C LEU A 201 -11.26 -13.33 -25.71
N LYS A 202 -12.19 -14.27 -25.82
CA LYS A 202 -13.34 -14.19 -26.74
C LYS A 202 -14.31 -13.04 -26.44
N ARG A 203 -14.27 -12.49 -25.23
CA ARG A 203 -15.16 -11.41 -24.78
C ARG A 203 -14.51 -10.02 -24.83
N ALA A 204 -13.23 -9.96 -25.19
CA ALA A 204 -12.49 -8.70 -25.30
C ALA A 204 -12.96 -7.88 -26.51
N ASP A 205 -13.01 -6.56 -26.35
CA ASP A 205 -13.22 -5.64 -27.46
C ASP A 205 -11.93 -5.50 -28.29
N ARG A 206 -10.79 -5.49 -27.61
CA ARG A 206 -9.45 -5.50 -28.22
C ARG A 206 -8.53 -6.46 -27.50
N ILE A 207 -7.73 -7.16 -28.29
CA ILE A 207 -6.62 -7.97 -27.79
C ILE A 207 -5.33 -7.32 -28.30
N ILE A 208 -4.46 -6.99 -27.36
CA ILE A 208 -3.17 -6.36 -27.64
C ILE A 208 -2.09 -7.33 -27.20
N ASP A 209 -1.21 -7.68 -28.14
CA ASP A 209 -0.01 -8.43 -27.80
C ASP A 209 1.07 -7.46 -27.31
N VAL A 210 1.82 -7.85 -26.29
CA VAL A 210 2.89 -7.01 -25.72
C VAL A 210 3.98 -6.72 -26.75
N ASP A 211 4.17 -7.60 -27.74
CA ASP A 211 5.08 -7.42 -28.86
C ASP A 211 4.58 -6.42 -29.93
N GLY A 212 3.47 -5.70 -29.66
CA GLY A 212 2.98 -4.57 -30.47
C GLY A 212 1.92 -4.92 -31.51
N GLY A 213 1.44 -6.17 -31.54
CA GLY A 213 0.33 -6.57 -32.41
C GLY A 213 -1.02 -6.13 -31.84
N ILE A 214 -1.74 -5.24 -32.54
CA ILE A 214 -3.10 -4.82 -32.17
C ILE A 214 -4.12 -5.59 -33.01
N GLN A 215 -4.98 -6.39 -32.37
CA GLN A 215 -6.18 -6.95 -33.00
C GLN A 215 -7.41 -6.23 -32.47
N THR A 216 -8.16 -5.59 -33.37
CA THR A 216 -9.30 -4.72 -33.02
C THR A 216 -10.61 -5.35 -33.48
N GLN A 217 -11.60 -5.46 -32.58
CA GLN A 217 -13.01 -5.63 -32.97
C GLN A 217 -13.76 -4.34 -32.61
N LYS A 218 -14.51 -3.78 -33.55
CA LYS A 218 -15.21 -2.49 -33.38
C LYS A 218 -16.61 -2.69 -32.81
N VAL A 219 -16.94 -1.96 -31.75
CA VAL A 219 -18.32 -1.56 -31.40
C VAL A 219 -18.31 -0.11 -30.92
N GLU A 220 -19.26 0.69 -31.40
CA GLU A 220 -19.34 2.13 -31.16
C GLU A 220 -20.36 2.48 -30.06
N GLY A 221 -20.02 3.48 -29.22
CA GLY A 221 -21.00 4.35 -28.57
C GLY A 221 -20.66 4.77 -27.14
N GLY A 222 -20.55 6.09 -26.92
CA GLY A 222 -20.53 6.70 -25.57
C GLY A 222 -20.99 8.16 -25.64
N VAL A 223 -21.49 8.72 -24.54
CA VAL A 223 -21.91 10.13 -24.34
C VAL A 223 -21.39 10.59 -22.98
N SER A 224 -21.04 11.87 -22.81
CA SER A 224 -20.37 12.43 -21.61
C SER A 224 -21.21 13.43 -20.82
N ILE A 225 -21.08 13.46 -19.49
CA ILE A 225 -21.40 14.61 -18.63
C ILE A 225 -20.32 14.75 -17.53
N LYS A 226 -19.98 16.00 -17.19
CA LYS A 226 -18.94 16.42 -16.22
C LYS A 226 -19.48 16.52 -14.79
N SER A 227 -18.62 16.30 -13.80
CA SER A 227 -18.58 17.04 -12.53
C SER A 227 -17.36 16.60 -11.69
N GLU A 228 -16.91 17.43 -10.76
CA GLU A 228 -15.69 17.36 -9.93
C GLU A 228 -15.88 16.48 -8.67
N ALA A 229 -14.80 16.07 -7.98
CA ALA A 229 -14.87 15.46 -6.65
C ALA A 229 -13.62 15.78 -5.82
N SER A 230 -13.82 15.94 -4.51
CA SER A 230 -12.88 16.50 -3.54
C SER A 230 -11.95 15.47 -2.90
N ASN A 231 -10.76 15.94 -2.50
CA ASN A 231 -9.77 15.23 -1.68
C ASN A 231 -10.33 14.74 -0.33
N SER A 232 -10.26 13.44 -0.06
CA SER A 232 -10.44 12.88 1.29
C SER A 232 -9.20 12.16 1.80
N SER A 233 -8.90 12.39 3.08
CA SER A 233 -7.78 11.82 3.84
C SER A 233 -8.29 10.72 4.77
N TYR A 234 -7.54 9.61 4.93
CA TYR A 234 -7.99 8.39 5.63
C TYR A 234 -7.16 8.09 6.87
N PRO A 235 -7.58 8.49 8.09
CA PRO A 235 -6.61 8.59 9.19
C PRO A 235 -6.37 7.31 10.02
N PHE A 236 -7.03 6.17 9.77
CA PHE A 236 -7.06 5.09 10.80
C PHE A 236 -6.90 3.65 10.31
N VAL A 237 -6.50 3.39 9.07
CA VAL A 237 -6.27 2.01 8.60
C VAL A 237 -5.08 1.38 9.35
N GLY A 238 -3.95 2.10 9.42
CA GLY A 238 -2.73 1.60 10.05
C GLY A 238 -2.89 1.32 11.54
N THR A 239 -3.49 2.25 12.28
CA THR A 239 -3.76 2.09 13.71
C THR A 239 -4.66 0.89 14.01
N ARG A 240 -5.71 0.65 13.20
CA ARG A 240 -6.60 -0.51 13.39
C ARG A 240 -5.88 -1.84 13.12
N LEU A 241 -5.06 -1.89 12.07
CA LEU A 241 -4.24 -3.08 11.79
C LEU A 241 -3.24 -3.35 12.91
N ASP A 242 -2.62 -2.29 13.43
CA ASP A 242 -1.66 -2.40 14.52
C ASP A 242 -2.30 -2.89 15.82
N PHE A 243 -3.45 -2.33 16.20
CA PHE A 243 -4.20 -2.81 17.38
C PHE A 243 -4.62 -4.27 17.24
N ARG A 244 -4.92 -4.77 16.03
CA ARG A 244 -5.30 -6.17 15.86
C ARG A 244 -4.09 -7.11 15.94
N THR A 245 -3.02 -6.73 15.25
CA THR A 245 -1.83 -7.57 15.11
C THR A 245 -0.87 -7.44 16.28
N MET A 246 -1.03 -6.39 17.09
CA MET A 246 -0.08 -5.99 18.13
C MET A 246 1.35 -5.89 17.57
N ALA A 247 1.47 -5.45 16.33
CA ALA A 247 2.74 -5.44 15.60
C ALA A 247 3.75 -4.50 16.26
N SER A 248 3.34 -3.26 16.57
CA SER A 248 4.21 -2.30 17.24
C SER A 248 4.53 -2.73 18.67
N LEU A 249 3.60 -3.39 19.38
CA LEU A 249 3.88 -3.91 20.72
C LEU A 249 4.90 -5.06 20.68
N SER A 250 4.74 -6.00 19.77
CA SER A 250 5.65 -7.14 19.63
C SER A 250 7.02 -6.73 19.11
N GLN A 251 7.12 -5.79 18.17
CA GLN A 251 8.41 -5.34 17.64
C GLN A 251 9.05 -4.25 18.50
N ASN A 252 8.35 -3.14 18.69
CA ASN A 252 8.90 -1.94 19.33
C ASN A 252 8.83 -2.04 20.85
N GLY A 253 7.74 -2.62 21.37
CA GLY A 253 7.58 -2.86 22.81
C GLY A 253 8.63 -3.84 23.36
N ILE A 254 8.87 -4.96 22.69
CA ILE A 254 9.93 -5.90 23.12
C ILE A 254 11.30 -5.21 23.14
N SER A 255 11.62 -4.36 22.15
CA SER A 255 12.88 -3.60 22.16
C SER A 255 13.01 -2.68 23.38
N GLY A 256 11.96 -1.92 23.71
CA GLY A 256 11.94 -1.05 24.90
C GLY A 256 12.11 -1.85 26.19
N LEU A 257 11.38 -2.97 26.33
CA LEU A 257 11.49 -3.86 27.51
C LEU A 257 12.88 -4.48 27.64
N LEU A 258 13.49 -4.93 26.53
CA LEU A 258 14.82 -5.52 26.56
C LEU A 258 15.88 -4.51 27.00
N VAL A 259 15.83 -3.27 26.50
CA VAL A 259 16.77 -2.22 26.91
C VAL A 259 16.57 -1.85 28.37
N MET A 260 15.33 -1.65 28.80
CA MET A 260 15.01 -1.35 30.20
C MET A 260 15.46 -2.47 31.14
N GLY A 261 15.15 -3.72 30.80
CA GLY A 261 15.55 -4.90 31.57
C GLY A 261 17.06 -5.11 31.61
N ALA A 262 17.77 -4.87 30.52
CA ALA A 262 19.23 -4.91 30.48
C ALA A 262 19.86 -3.85 31.38
N LEU A 263 19.34 -2.62 31.37
CA LEU A 263 19.80 -1.55 32.26
C LEU A 263 19.58 -1.90 33.74
N LEU A 264 18.42 -2.46 34.08
CA LEU A 264 18.10 -2.93 35.44
C LEU A 264 18.99 -4.08 35.90
N ALA A 265 19.31 -5.01 35.01
CA ALA A 265 20.07 -6.21 35.35
C ALA A 265 21.59 -5.97 35.47
N LEU A 266 22.14 -5.09 34.64
CA LEU A 266 23.59 -4.92 34.51
C LEU A 266 24.16 -3.83 35.40
N LEU A 267 23.33 -2.95 35.96
CA LEU A 267 23.82 -1.69 36.53
C LEU A 267 23.26 -1.41 37.93
N GLN A 268 24.17 -1.09 38.86
CA GLN A 268 23.82 -0.68 40.22
C GLN A 268 23.42 0.81 40.23
N ILE A 269 22.12 1.06 40.36
CA ILE A 269 21.48 2.38 40.20
C ILE A 269 21.91 3.38 41.28
N GLU A 270 22.28 2.90 42.48
CA GLU A 270 22.49 3.72 43.68
C GLU A 270 23.64 4.73 43.60
N SER A 271 24.54 4.63 42.61
CA SER A 271 25.75 5.44 42.50
C SER A 271 25.80 6.34 41.26
N TRP A 272 24.70 6.46 40.53
CA TRP A 272 24.72 7.09 39.21
C TRP A 272 24.64 8.62 39.24
N PRO A 273 25.44 9.33 38.42
CA PRO A 273 25.24 10.75 38.21
C PRO A 273 23.92 11.01 37.49
N ASN A 274 23.32 12.19 37.69
CA ASN A 274 22.05 12.59 37.06
C ASN A 274 22.05 12.41 35.54
N SER A 275 23.19 12.58 34.88
CA SER A 275 23.33 12.35 33.44
C SER A 275 23.11 10.91 33.02
N LEU A 276 23.56 9.96 33.82
CA LEU A 276 23.40 8.55 33.51
C LEU A 276 21.99 8.08 33.87
N LEU A 277 21.37 8.66 34.90
CA LEU A 277 19.95 8.46 35.21
C LEU A 277 19.04 8.97 34.08
N HIS A 278 19.25 10.21 33.61
CA HIS A 278 18.47 10.77 32.49
C HIS A 278 18.68 9.97 31.19
N ALA A 279 19.91 9.50 30.93
CA ALA A 279 20.18 8.58 29.82
C ALA A 279 19.38 7.28 29.92
N ALA A 280 19.38 6.65 31.10
CA ALA A 280 18.65 5.40 31.34
C ALA A 280 17.13 5.56 31.22
N VAL A 281 16.58 6.71 31.60
CA VAL A 281 15.15 7.03 31.39
C VAL A 281 14.79 7.12 29.90
N LEU A 282 15.67 7.71 29.10
CA LEU A 282 15.41 7.96 27.68
C LEU A 282 15.71 6.74 26.79
N ALA A 283 16.63 5.85 27.20
CA ALA A 283 17.12 4.74 26.37
C ALA A 283 16.02 3.75 25.90
N PRO A 284 15.07 3.30 26.75
CA PRO A 284 13.98 2.41 26.30
C PRO A 284 13.07 3.05 25.25
N SER A 285 12.77 4.33 25.40
CA SER A 285 11.96 5.09 24.44
C SER A 285 12.69 5.30 23.10
N LEU A 286 14.01 5.51 23.13
CA LEU A 286 14.86 5.54 21.94
C LEU A 286 14.84 4.18 21.21
N ALA A 287 15.02 3.08 21.94
CA ALA A 287 15.04 1.73 21.38
C ALA A 287 13.71 1.37 20.70
N CYS A 288 12.59 1.75 21.33
CA CYS A 288 11.25 1.65 20.75
C CYS A 288 11.16 2.41 19.42
N GLY A 289 11.57 3.69 19.37
CA GLY A 289 11.52 4.51 18.16
C GLY A 289 12.45 4.02 17.04
N LEU A 290 13.64 3.51 17.37
CA LEU A 290 14.60 2.96 16.38
C LEU A 290 14.17 1.62 15.79
N SER A 291 13.25 0.91 16.42
CA SER A 291 12.73 -0.35 15.89
C SER A 291 11.92 -0.15 14.61
N GLY A 292 11.52 1.08 14.30
CA GLY A 292 10.83 1.47 13.07
C GLY A 292 9.32 1.23 13.12
N ASP A 293 8.67 1.23 11.95
CA ASP A 293 7.22 1.04 11.86
C ASP A 293 6.88 -0.42 11.51
N ALA A 294 6.27 -1.13 12.47
CA ALA A 294 5.94 -2.54 12.36
C ALA A 294 4.82 -2.81 11.35
N VAL A 295 3.85 -1.90 11.24
CA VAL A 295 2.75 -2.00 10.26
C VAL A 295 3.30 -1.85 8.85
N TYR A 296 4.14 -0.85 8.62
CA TYR A 296 4.77 -0.62 7.33
C TYR A 296 5.67 -1.81 6.91
N ALA A 297 6.32 -2.46 7.87
CA ALA A 297 7.09 -3.68 7.60
C ALA A 297 6.18 -4.83 7.12
N LYS A 298 5.00 -5.01 7.73
CA LYS A 298 4.01 -6.01 7.33
C LYS A 298 3.43 -5.77 5.94
N LEU A 299 3.26 -4.51 5.52
CA LEU A 299 2.77 -4.17 4.16
C LEU A 299 3.69 -4.69 3.03
N ARG A 300 4.88 -5.22 3.33
CA ARG A 300 5.73 -5.89 2.34
C ARG A 300 5.17 -7.24 1.89
N GLU A 301 4.30 -7.86 2.69
CA GLU A 301 3.62 -9.10 2.32
C GLU A 301 2.75 -8.88 1.08
N SER A 302 2.79 -9.83 0.14
CA SER A 302 1.89 -9.87 -1.03
C SER A 302 1.78 -8.55 -1.80
N ARG A 303 2.87 -7.77 -1.81
CA ARG A 303 2.95 -6.45 -2.46
C ARG A 303 1.84 -5.48 -2.00
N SER A 304 1.36 -5.59 -0.76
CA SER A 304 0.35 -4.68 -0.19
C SER A 304 0.78 -3.22 -0.23
N ASN A 305 2.06 -2.93 0.04
CA ASN A 305 2.65 -1.60 -0.07
C ASN A 305 2.63 -1.07 -1.53
N ASP A 306 2.76 -1.95 -2.52
CA ASP A 306 2.65 -1.56 -3.93
C ASP A 306 1.22 -1.15 -4.28
N TRP A 307 0.24 -1.90 -3.79
CA TRP A 307 -1.16 -1.56 -3.95
C TRP A 307 -1.53 -0.23 -3.27
N TRP A 308 -1.15 -0.04 -1.99
CA TRP A 308 -1.42 1.20 -1.25
C TRP A 308 -0.79 2.43 -1.91
N TYR A 309 0.40 2.25 -2.47
CA TYR A 309 1.10 3.31 -3.20
C TYR A 309 0.50 3.59 -4.58
N ALA A 310 0.02 2.58 -5.30
CA ALA A 310 -0.71 2.76 -6.56
C ALA A 310 -2.02 3.52 -6.35
N MET A 311 -2.71 3.23 -5.25
CA MET A 311 -3.87 4.00 -4.78
C MET A 311 -3.48 5.37 -4.19
N LYS A 312 -2.19 5.72 -4.23
CA LYS A 312 -1.56 6.98 -3.80
C LYS A 312 -1.99 7.47 -2.42
N ALA A 313 -2.42 6.54 -1.58
CA ALA A 313 -2.63 6.75 -0.17
C ALA A 313 -1.28 6.70 0.56
N LEU A 314 -1.14 7.51 1.60
CA LEU A 314 -0.05 7.30 2.55
C LEU A 314 -0.18 5.86 3.07
N PRO A 315 0.88 5.05 2.98
CA PRO A 315 0.79 3.67 3.41
C PRO A 315 0.37 3.64 4.88
N PRO A 316 -0.52 2.71 5.27
CA PRO A 316 -0.90 2.50 6.66
C PRO A 316 0.34 2.43 7.55
N ASN A 317 0.35 3.19 8.65
CA ASN A 317 1.47 3.25 9.58
C ASN A 317 0.99 3.03 11.03
N GLY A 318 1.90 2.53 11.86
CA GLY A 318 1.72 2.24 13.29
C GLY A 318 2.31 3.30 14.22
N LEU A 319 2.60 4.50 13.70
CA LEU A 319 3.26 5.58 14.46
C LEU A 319 2.51 5.91 15.75
N PHE A 320 1.18 5.95 15.72
CA PHE A 320 0.38 6.27 16.89
C PHE A 320 0.66 5.32 18.07
N ILE A 321 0.64 4.01 17.84
CA ILE A 321 0.89 3.02 18.89
C ILE A 321 2.36 3.08 19.33
N THR A 322 3.29 3.32 18.41
CA THR A 322 4.71 3.48 18.74
C THR A 322 4.96 4.69 19.66
N ILE A 323 4.30 5.82 19.40
CA ILE A 323 4.37 7.02 20.25
C ILE A 323 3.76 6.73 21.64
N LEU A 324 2.62 6.04 21.69
CA LEU A 324 2.00 5.64 22.95
C LEU A 324 2.92 4.72 23.77
N LEU A 325 3.61 3.76 23.12
CA LEU A 325 4.63 2.93 23.76
C LEU A 325 5.80 3.77 24.27
N GLY A 326 6.25 4.76 23.49
CA GLY A 326 7.26 5.73 23.92
C GLY A 326 6.87 6.42 25.24
N LEU A 327 5.63 6.91 25.33
CA LEU A 327 5.10 7.51 26.55
C LEU A 327 5.09 6.54 27.73
N ILE A 328 4.61 5.31 27.52
CA ILE A 328 4.57 4.27 28.55
C ILE A 328 5.98 3.95 29.06
N TYR A 329 6.94 3.75 28.16
CA TYR A 329 8.33 3.46 28.55
C TYR A 329 9.01 4.62 29.25
N SER A 330 8.82 5.86 28.80
CA SER A 330 9.39 7.03 29.47
C SER A 330 8.79 7.22 30.87
N CYS A 331 7.49 6.96 31.03
CA CYS A 331 6.81 6.98 32.32
C CYS A 331 7.35 5.91 33.29
N LEU A 332 7.42 4.65 32.83
CA LEU A 332 7.95 3.54 33.61
C LEU A 332 9.42 3.75 33.99
N SER A 333 10.25 4.18 33.03
CA SER A 333 11.68 4.38 33.26
C SER A 333 11.94 5.56 34.20
N SER A 334 11.16 6.65 34.11
CA SER A 334 11.25 7.77 35.05
C SER A 334 10.94 7.32 36.48
N PHE A 335 9.88 6.52 36.67
CA PHE A 335 9.53 5.96 37.97
C PHE A 335 10.61 5.02 38.52
N ILE A 336 11.20 4.18 37.66
CA ILE A 336 12.20 3.20 38.07
C ILE A 336 13.54 3.84 38.44
N PHE A 337 14.07 4.74 37.60
CA PHE A 337 15.42 5.27 37.77
C PHE A 337 15.48 6.55 38.60
N VAL A 338 14.50 7.46 38.44
CA VAL A 338 14.50 8.77 39.12
C VAL A 338 13.59 8.78 40.35
N GLN A 339 12.73 7.75 40.51
CA GLN A 339 11.74 7.66 41.58
C GLN A 339 10.76 8.86 41.62
N ASP A 340 10.61 9.54 40.48
CA ASP A 340 9.71 10.68 40.30
C ASP A 340 9.15 10.70 38.88
N PHE A 341 7.97 11.29 38.70
CA PHE A 341 7.34 11.52 37.41
C PHE A 341 7.72 12.89 36.86
N SER A 342 8.98 13.03 36.46
CA SER A 342 9.45 14.23 35.80
C SER A 342 8.78 14.39 34.44
N ILE A 343 7.83 15.34 34.36
CA ILE A 343 7.08 15.66 33.13
C ILE A 343 8.05 15.98 31.98
N VAL A 344 9.16 16.66 32.28
CA VAL A 344 10.17 17.04 31.28
C VAL A 344 10.85 15.80 30.69
N LEU A 345 11.24 14.82 31.50
CA LEU A 345 11.84 13.57 31.02
C LEU A 345 10.85 12.71 30.23
N ILE A 346 9.59 12.67 30.68
CA ILE A 346 8.55 11.88 30.02
C ILE A 346 8.21 12.46 28.65
N LEU A 347 8.00 13.77 28.56
CA LEU A 347 7.70 14.45 27.30
C LEU A 347 8.90 14.40 26.34
N SER A 348 10.13 14.59 26.83
CA SER A 348 11.32 14.51 25.98
C SER A 348 11.54 13.10 25.43
N GLY A 349 11.38 12.05 26.23
CA GLY A 349 11.47 10.66 25.76
C GLY A 349 10.38 10.30 24.75
N THR A 350 9.13 10.72 25.00
CA THR A 350 8.01 10.52 24.07
C THR A 350 8.25 11.23 22.74
N LEU A 351 8.62 12.50 22.78
CA LEU A 351 8.93 13.30 21.59
C LEU A 351 10.08 12.66 20.80
N PHE A 352 11.11 12.20 21.49
CA PHE A 352 12.27 11.61 20.84
C PHE A 352 11.95 10.25 20.19
N CYS A 353 11.16 9.42 20.86
CA CYS A 353 10.59 8.21 20.26
C CYS A 353 9.80 8.54 18.99
N ALA A 354 8.93 9.55 19.04
CA ALA A 354 8.14 10.00 17.90
C ALA A 354 9.01 10.45 16.71
N VAL A 355 10.04 11.26 16.97
CA VAL A 355 10.98 11.74 15.94
C VAL A 355 11.76 10.59 15.32
N CYS A 356 12.25 9.64 16.14
CA CYS A 356 12.97 8.47 15.64
C CYS A 356 12.06 7.57 14.78
N ALA A 357 10.86 7.25 15.27
CA ALA A 357 9.90 6.42 14.55
C ALA A 357 9.47 7.06 13.22
N PHE A 358 9.17 8.36 13.22
CA PHE A 358 8.85 9.10 12.00
C PHE A 358 10.03 9.11 11.02
N SER A 359 11.24 9.38 11.50
CA SER A 359 12.43 9.38 10.64
C SER A 359 12.68 8.01 10.02
N MET A 360 12.48 6.93 10.77
CA MET A 360 12.59 5.55 10.30
C MET A 360 11.51 5.20 9.27
N LEU A 361 10.28 5.69 9.45
CA LEU A 361 9.21 5.55 8.46
C LEU A 361 9.57 6.28 7.16
N VAL A 362 10.02 7.54 7.24
CA VAL A 362 10.46 8.34 6.08
C VAL A 362 11.61 7.66 5.35
N LEU A 363 12.62 7.18 6.08
CA LEU A 363 13.75 6.44 5.51
C LEU A 363 13.28 5.17 4.79
N SER A 364 12.30 4.47 5.38
CA SER A 364 11.69 3.27 4.82
C SER A 364 10.85 3.57 3.57
N MET A 365 10.23 4.75 3.48
CA MET A 365 9.51 5.21 2.27
C MET A 365 10.47 5.64 1.16
N ILE A 366 11.55 6.35 1.49
CA ILE A 366 12.56 6.79 0.51
C ILE A 366 13.31 5.59 -0.07
N SER A 367 13.65 4.60 0.77
CA SER A 367 14.34 3.37 0.34
C SER A 367 13.69 2.69 -0.86
N ARG A 368 12.35 2.72 -0.89
CA ARG A 368 11.54 2.11 -1.93
C ARG A 368 11.67 2.81 -3.29
N ARG A 369 12.03 4.09 -3.31
CA ARG A 369 12.28 4.84 -4.54
C ARG A 369 13.59 4.45 -5.21
N LEU A 370 14.47 3.73 -4.50
CA LEU A 370 15.73 3.25 -5.08
C LEU A 370 15.46 2.07 -6.00
N ALA A 371 16.25 1.96 -7.07
CA ALA A 371 16.17 0.86 -8.04
C ALA A 371 16.35 -0.52 -7.40
N ARG A 372 16.99 -0.59 -6.22
CA ARG A 372 17.10 -1.80 -5.39
C ARG A 372 16.82 -1.46 -3.92
N PRO A 373 15.55 -1.45 -3.50
CA PRO A 373 15.15 -1.05 -2.15
C PRO A 373 15.79 -1.87 -1.03
N GLN A 374 16.08 -3.14 -1.33
CA GLN A 374 16.65 -4.10 -0.39
C GLN A 374 18.18 -4.15 -0.38
N ALA A 375 18.84 -3.51 -1.36
CA ALA A 375 20.30 -3.51 -1.45
C ALA A 375 20.94 -2.42 -0.56
N LEU A 376 20.21 -1.36 -0.24
CA LEU A 376 20.66 -0.35 0.70
C LEU A 376 20.24 -0.75 2.11
N SER A 377 21.20 -1.15 2.94
CA SER A 377 21.00 -1.37 4.36
C SER A 377 20.86 -0.03 5.07
N LEU A 378 19.76 0.70 4.83
CA LEU A 378 19.47 1.98 5.50
C LEU A 378 19.40 1.86 7.02
N ARG A 379 19.25 0.64 7.55
CA ARG A 379 19.44 0.34 8.97
C ARG A 379 20.85 0.65 9.48
N LEU A 380 21.85 0.79 8.62
CA LEU A 380 23.20 1.27 9.00
C LEU A 380 23.23 2.76 9.36
N LEU A 381 22.18 3.53 9.03
CA LEU A 381 22.06 4.93 9.43
C LEU A 381 21.43 5.10 10.82
N THR A 382 20.92 4.04 11.45
CA THR A 382 20.33 4.12 12.80
C THR A 382 21.28 4.64 13.88
N PRO A 383 22.60 4.37 13.85
CA PRO A 383 23.52 4.94 14.84
C PRO A 383 23.61 6.47 14.79
N PHE A 384 23.20 7.11 13.69
CA PHE A 384 23.17 8.57 13.59
C PHE A 384 22.24 9.21 14.64
N PHE A 385 21.20 8.49 15.06
CA PHE A 385 20.27 8.96 16.09
C PHE A 385 20.82 8.89 17.52
N ILE A 386 21.97 8.24 17.73
CA ILE A 386 22.65 8.19 19.04
C ILE A 386 23.19 9.57 19.42
N LEU A 387 23.68 10.36 18.46
CA LEU A 387 24.23 11.69 18.72
C LEU A 387 23.17 12.69 19.21
N PRO A 388 22.01 12.87 18.54
CA PRO A 388 20.91 13.70 19.06
C PRO A 388 20.45 13.26 20.45
N TRP A 389 20.40 11.95 20.71
CA TRP A 389 20.07 11.41 22.03
C TRP A 389 21.07 11.85 23.10
N ALA A 390 22.36 11.68 22.86
CA ALA A 390 23.42 12.05 23.80
C ALA A 390 23.42 13.57 24.08
N LEU A 391 23.19 14.40 23.07
CA LEU A 391 23.07 15.85 23.23
C LEU A 391 21.85 16.23 24.08
N MET A 392 20.73 15.54 23.91
CA MET A 392 19.51 15.78 24.68
C MET A 392 19.70 15.40 26.15
N VAL A 393 20.32 14.25 26.42
CA VAL A 393 20.73 13.85 27.79
C VAL A 393 21.57 14.96 28.41
N GLY A 394 22.60 15.45 27.72
CA GLY A 394 23.45 16.54 28.21
C GLY A 394 22.65 17.79 28.60
N ARG A 395 21.73 18.24 27.75
CA ARG A 395 20.89 19.42 28.02
C ARG A 395 19.88 19.26 29.16
N LEU A 396 19.42 18.04 29.42
CA LEU A 396 18.49 17.76 30.52
C LEU A 396 19.20 17.66 31.88
N THR A 397 20.53 17.67 31.88
CA THR A 397 21.37 17.48 33.07
C THR A 397 22.06 18.75 33.53
N THR A 398 22.20 19.72 32.62
CA THR A 398 22.57 21.11 32.88
C THR A 398 21.36 21.90 33.30
#